data_AF-A0A242A4C0-F1
#
_entry.id   AF-A0A242A4C0-F1
#
_cell.length_a   1.000
_cell.length_b   1.000
_cell.length_c   1.000
_cell.angle_alpha   90.00
_cell.angle_beta   90.00
_cell.angle_gamma   90.00
#
_symmetry.space_group_name_H-M   'P 1'
#
loop_
_entity.id
_entity.type
_entity.pdbx_description
1 polymer ?
#
loop_
_entity_poly.entity_id
_entity_poly.type
_entity_poly.pdbx_seq_one_letter_code
_entity_poly.pdbx_strand_id
1 'polypeptide(L)'
;MNKQQLSTFMIVLCMSVGLLLGAYSSAHTAYATTVDTTSNTTAEIEGVWGTVDWTWDSETATIVLYGGDMGEVDDAPWRTYTNVQTIDVRATIKFPINANYMFRTNNEYVHPTPTGGLVALERVIGADYFDFSETTQIDYLFQGATNLKEIDTRKWDLKHMTRINSLFNNCWSLAS
;
A
#
# COMPACT_ATOMS: atom_id res chain seq x y z
N MET A 1 22.96 -0.66 -25.18
CA MET A 1 23.76 -1.30 -24.12
C MET A 1 24.55 -0.21 -23.38
N ASN A 2 24.53 -0.27 -22.03
CA ASN A 2 25.28 0.51 -21.03
C ASN A 2 24.68 1.85 -20.59
N LYS A 3 24.42 2.15 -19.30
CA LYS A 3 24.62 1.50 -17.97
C LYS A 3 23.52 2.07 -17.03
N GLN A 4 22.70 1.26 -16.35
CA GLN A 4 22.83 0.93 -14.90
C GLN A 4 23.08 2.18 -14.03
N GLN A 5 22.05 2.68 -13.33
CA GLN A 5 21.73 2.38 -11.93
C GLN A 5 22.62 3.11 -10.91
N LEU A 6 21.97 3.77 -9.93
CA LEU A 6 22.44 4.41 -8.67
C LEU A 6 21.93 5.87 -8.57
N SER A 7 20.76 6.13 -7.98
CA SER A 7 20.44 6.14 -6.53
C SER A 7 20.75 7.50 -5.88
N THR A 8 19.75 8.10 -5.21
CA THR A 8 19.78 8.56 -3.80
C THR A 8 18.38 9.16 -3.51
N PHE A 9 17.43 8.39 -2.97
CA PHE A 9 17.12 8.36 -1.53
C PHE A 9 16.87 9.78 -0.94
N MET A 10 15.65 10.31 -1.12
CA MET A 10 15.17 11.36 -0.24
C MET A 10 14.64 10.69 1.02
N ILE A 11 15.48 10.72 2.06
CA ILE A 11 15.17 10.29 3.41
C ILE A 11 13.97 11.12 3.88
N VAL A 12 12.83 10.47 4.09
CA VAL A 12 11.71 11.01 4.86
C VAL A 12 12.17 11.12 6.30
N LEU A 13 12.69 12.29 6.67
CA LEU A 13 12.95 12.65 8.06
C LEU A 13 11.72 13.36 8.61
N CYS A 14 10.74 12.60 9.05
CA CYS A 14 9.65 13.12 9.87
C CYS A 14 10.18 13.30 11.31
N MET A 15 10.53 14.55 11.69
CA MET A 15 10.73 14.92 13.09
C MET A 15 10.06 16.27 13.39
N SER A 16 8.98 16.16 14.16
CA SER A 16 8.55 17.05 15.25
C SER A 16 8.38 18.56 15.00
N VAL A 17 7.10 18.96 14.97
CA VAL A 17 6.47 19.92 15.90
C VAL A 17 7.33 21.10 16.42
N GLY A 18 6.98 22.29 15.92
CA GLY A 18 6.63 23.45 16.76
C GLY A 18 7.74 24.34 17.30
N LEU A 19 7.80 25.58 16.79
CA LEU A 19 7.81 26.79 17.64
C LEU A 19 7.62 28.05 16.79
N LEU A 20 6.48 28.72 17.02
CA LEU A 20 6.27 30.14 16.74
C LEU A 20 7.28 30.97 17.54
N LEU A 21 7.76 32.06 16.97
CA LEU A 21 7.80 33.40 17.59
C LEU A 21 8.29 34.41 16.54
N GLY A 22 7.34 35.19 16.03
CA GLY A 22 7.63 36.30 15.14
C GLY A 22 8.29 37.45 15.88
N ALA A 23 9.06 38.25 15.14
CA ALA A 23 9.34 39.62 15.54
C ALA A 23 9.92 40.53 14.43
N TYR A 24 9.42 41.78 14.42
CA TYR A 24 10.01 43.07 14.02
C TYR A 24 10.12 43.50 12.52
N SER A 25 9.20 44.41 12.12
CA SER A 25 9.34 45.69 11.35
C SER A 25 10.76 46.10 10.86
N SER A 26 11.08 46.69 9.67
CA SER A 26 10.38 47.59 8.72
C SER A 26 11.19 47.79 7.39
N ALA A 27 10.46 48.00 6.28
CA ALA A 27 10.71 48.80 5.05
C ALA A 27 11.96 48.66 4.12
N HIS A 28 11.62 48.58 2.81
CA HIS A 28 12.28 49.06 1.57
C HIS A 28 12.98 48.08 0.58
N THR A 29 12.51 48.23 -0.68
CA THR A 29 13.10 47.87 -1.98
C THR A 29 12.79 46.48 -2.56
N ALA A 30 12.12 46.52 -3.72
CA ALA A 30 11.68 45.39 -4.51
C ALA A 30 12.84 44.63 -5.18
N TYR A 31 12.74 43.30 -5.17
CA TYR A 31 13.26 42.47 -6.25
C TYR A 31 12.17 41.47 -6.61
N ALA A 32 11.52 41.70 -7.75
CA ALA A 32 10.61 40.73 -8.35
C ALA A 32 11.45 39.60 -8.93
N THR A 33 11.68 38.55 -8.15
CA THR A 33 11.99 37.24 -8.72
C THR A 33 10.67 36.53 -8.93
N THR A 34 10.17 36.50 -10.16
CA THR A 34 9.19 35.49 -10.56
C THR A 34 9.88 34.14 -10.48
N VAL A 35 9.81 33.50 -9.30
CA VAL A 35 10.04 32.07 -9.23
C VAL A 35 8.79 31.45 -9.84
N ASP A 36 8.88 31.14 -11.13
CA ASP A 36 8.01 30.16 -11.75
C ASP A 36 8.25 28.84 -11.01
N THR A 37 7.42 28.62 -9.99
CA THR A 37 7.35 27.35 -9.28
C THR A 37 6.15 26.60 -9.84
N THR A 38 6.15 26.33 -11.15
CA THR A 38 5.47 25.16 -11.68
C THR A 38 6.30 23.90 -11.39
N SER A 39 6.64 23.68 -10.12
CA SER A 39 6.70 22.32 -9.62
C SER A 39 5.24 21.90 -9.47
N ASN A 40 4.65 21.42 -10.56
CA ASN A 40 3.44 20.62 -10.46
C ASN A 40 3.86 19.27 -9.87
N THR A 41 4.29 19.29 -8.61
CA THR A 41 4.41 18.10 -7.79
C THR A 41 2.96 17.72 -7.53
N THR A 42 2.42 16.80 -8.33
CA THR A 42 1.27 16.01 -7.90
C THR A 42 1.65 15.48 -6.52
N ALA A 43 1.05 16.03 -5.47
CA ALA A 43 1.32 15.60 -4.12
C ALA A 43 1.05 14.09 -4.09
N GLU A 44 2.08 13.31 -3.75
CA GLU A 44 1.95 11.87 -3.60
C GLU A 44 0.86 11.63 -2.55
N ILE A 45 -0.18 10.89 -2.93
CA ILE A 45 -1.29 10.65 -2.01
C ILE A 45 -0.80 9.60 -1.01
N GLU A 46 -0.90 9.91 0.27
CA GLU A 46 -0.38 9.06 1.34
C GLU A 46 -1.40 8.86 2.45
N GLY A 47 -1.16 7.86 3.29
CA GLY A 47 -1.95 7.60 4.47
C GLY A 47 -1.37 6.49 5.32
N VAL A 48 -2.16 6.03 6.29
CA VAL A 48 -1.78 4.95 7.21
C VAL A 48 -2.89 3.90 7.23
N TRP A 49 -2.51 2.62 7.23
CA TRP A 49 -3.39 1.47 7.37
C TRP A 49 -2.95 0.63 8.57
N GLY A 50 -3.62 0.78 9.72
CA GLY A 50 -3.08 0.29 11.00
C GLY A 50 -1.87 1.12 11.41
N THR A 51 -0.67 0.56 11.32
CA THR A 51 0.60 1.30 11.44
C THR A 51 1.45 1.26 10.16
N VAL A 52 0.89 0.73 9.07
CA VAL A 52 1.53 0.68 7.74
C VAL A 52 1.32 2.03 7.05
N ASP A 53 2.39 2.81 6.92
CA ASP A 53 2.38 3.95 5.99
C ASP A 53 2.18 3.43 4.56
N TRP A 54 1.45 4.16 3.73
CA TRP A 54 1.25 3.82 2.33
C TRP A 54 1.20 5.05 1.43
N THR A 55 1.58 4.87 0.16
CA THR A 55 1.39 5.88 -0.89
C THR A 55 0.61 5.32 -2.07
N TRP A 56 -0.02 6.23 -2.84
CA TRP A 56 -0.79 5.95 -4.03
C TRP A 56 -0.28 6.78 -5.21
N ASP A 57 0.11 6.08 -6.27
CA ASP A 57 0.47 6.65 -7.56
C ASP A 57 -0.64 6.36 -8.57
N SER A 58 -1.35 7.42 -8.99
CA SER A 58 -2.43 7.31 -9.98
C SER A 58 -1.94 7.10 -11.41
N GLU A 59 -0.71 7.46 -11.75
CA GLU A 59 -0.15 7.28 -13.10
C GLU A 59 0.14 5.81 -13.37
N THR A 60 0.65 5.10 -12.36
CA THR A 60 0.98 3.67 -12.46
C THR A 60 -0.09 2.75 -11.84
N ALA A 61 -1.10 3.32 -11.18
CA ALA A 61 -2.10 2.61 -10.39
C ALA A 61 -1.46 1.68 -9.33
N THR A 62 -0.48 2.22 -8.61
CA THR A 62 0.33 1.48 -7.63
C THR A 62 0.05 1.97 -6.22
N ILE A 63 -0.23 1.03 -5.31
CA ILE A 63 -0.17 1.25 -3.87
C ILE A 63 1.18 0.74 -3.38
N VAL A 64 1.96 1.59 -2.72
CA VAL A 64 3.19 1.18 -2.03
C VAL A 64 2.87 1.02 -0.55
N LEU A 65 3.21 -0.12 0.05
CA LEU A 65 3.04 -0.39 1.47
C LEU A 65 4.41 -0.39 2.16
N TYR A 66 4.53 0.42 3.21
CA TYR A 66 5.71 0.48 4.07
C TYR A 66 5.51 -0.39 5.32
N GLY A 67 6.60 -0.72 6.01
CA GLY A 67 6.57 -1.72 7.08
C GLY A 67 5.70 -1.28 8.27
N GLY A 68 5.09 -2.24 8.94
CA GLY A 68 4.18 -1.96 10.06
C GLY A 68 3.29 -3.14 10.41
N ASP A 69 2.35 -2.89 11.29
CA ASP A 69 1.26 -3.77 11.69
C ASP A 69 0.03 -3.46 10.85
N MET A 70 -0.50 -4.48 10.20
CA MET A 70 -1.65 -4.37 9.30
C MET A 70 -2.91 -3.92 10.05
N GLY A 71 -3.64 -2.98 9.45
CA GLY A 71 -4.93 -2.50 9.96
C GLY A 71 -6.14 -3.36 9.54
N GLU A 72 -7.34 -2.89 9.87
CA GLU A 72 -8.58 -3.54 9.48
C GLU A 72 -8.84 -3.44 7.98
N VAL A 73 -9.53 -4.42 7.42
CA VAL A 73 -9.72 -4.51 5.96
C VAL A 73 -10.56 -3.35 5.38
N ASP A 74 -11.43 -2.76 6.19
CA ASP A 74 -12.29 -1.64 5.78
C ASP A 74 -11.52 -0.31 5.68
N ASP A 75 -10.37 -0.23 6.35
CA ASP A 75 -9.48 0.95 6.34
C ASP A 75 -8.36 0.85 5.30
N ALA A 76 -8.29 -0.27 4.57
CA ALA A 76 -7.23 -0.51 3.61
C ALA A 76 -7.31 0.46 2.41
N PRO A 77 -6.17 0.89 1.84
CA PRO A 77 -6.17 1.91 0.78
C PRO A 77 -6.95 1.50 -0.48
N TRP A 78 -7.02 0.21 -0.81
CA TRP A 78 -7.81 -0.31 -1.93
C TRP A 78 -9.34 -0.31 -1.70
N ARG A 79 -9.80 0.14 -0.53
CA ARG A 79 -11.21 0.51 -0.32
C ARG A 79 -11.54 1.86 -0.94
N THR A 80 -10.55 2.72 -1.09
CA THR A 80 -10.67 4.02 -1.76
C THR A 80 -10.14 3.97 -3.20
N TYR A 81 -8.94 3.40 -3.41
CA TYR A 81 -8.27 3.31 -4.70
C TYR A 81 -8.50 1.95 -5.35
N THR A 82 -9.72 1.72 -5.84
CA THR A 82 -10.16 0.41 -6.34
C THR A 82 -9.59 0.02 -7.70
N ASN A 83 -9.01 0.99 -8.42
CA ASN A 83 -8.35 0.77 -9.71
C ASN A 83 -6.87 0.38 -9.57
N VAL A 84 -6.39 0.09 -8.36
CA VAL A 84 -5.03 -0.40 -8.11
C VAL A 84 -4.74 -1.66 -8.93
N GLN A 85 -3.63 -1.62 -9.67
CA GLN A 85 -3.12 -2.73 -10.47
C GLN A 85 -1.92 -3.40 -9.80
N THR A 86 -1.15 -2.65 -9.01
CA THR A 86 0.04 -3.14 -8.33
C THR A 86 -0.01 -2.81 -6.85
N ILE A 87 0.22 -3.82 -6.01
CA ILE A 87 0.62 -3.61 -4.62
C ILE A 87 2.12 -3.87 -4.55
N ASP A 88 2.86 -2.91 -4.02
CA ASP A 88 4.32 -2.96 -3.88
C ASP A 88 4.71 -2.85 -2.41
N VAL A 89 5.13 -3.98 -1.83
CA VAL A 89 5.45 -4.09 -0.41
C VAL A 89 6.95 -3.88 -0.22
N ARG A 90 7.31 -2.83 0.51
CA ARG A 90 8.71 -2.37 0.63
C ARG A 90 9.41 -2.74 1.93
N ALA A 91 8.65 -3.15 2.94
CA ALA A 91 9.16 -3.62 4.22
C ALA A 91 8.14 -4.52 4.91
N THR A 92 8.56 -5.17 6.00
CA THR A 92 7.77 -6.19 6.70
C THR A 92 6.39 -5.67 7.14
N ILE A 93 5.35 -6.38 6.71
CA ILE A 93 3.96 -6.17 7.13
C ILE A 93 3.55 -7.31 8.04
N LYS A 94 3.25 -7.02 9.30
CA LYS A 94 2.80 -8.00 10.27
C LYS A 94 1.30 -8.18 10.17
N PHE A 95 0.88 -9.41 9.93
CA PHE A 95 -0.53 -9.75 9.81
C PHE A 95 -1.14 -9.99 11.20
N PRO A 96 -2.40 -9.57 11.44
CA PRO A 96 -3.09 -9.88 12.69
C PRO A 96 -3.33 -11.39 12.84
N ILE A 97 -3.80 -11.80 14.01
CA ILE A 97 -4.14 -13.22 14.31
C ILE A 97 -5.12 -13.79 13.27
N ASN A 98 -6.09 -12.97 12.83
CA ASN A 98 -7.06 -13.29 11.79
C ASN A 98 -6.91 -12.29 10.65
N ALA A 99 -6.37 -12.76 9.53
CA ALA A 99 -6.19 -11.98 8.32
C ALA A 99 -6.98 -12.54 7.14
N ASN A 100 -8.12 -13.18 7.44
CA ASN A 100 -9.04 -13.60 6.41
C ASN A 100 -9.44 -12.38 5.57
N TYR A 101 -9.64 -12.57 4.27
CA TYR A 101 -10.24 -11.56 3.39
C TYR A 101 -9.45 -10.25 3.19
N MET A 102 -8.23 -10.11 3.72
CA MET A 102 -7.51 -8.83 3.75
C MET A 102 -7.35 -8.19 2.36
N PHE A 103 -7.10 -9.00 1.32
CA PHE A 103 -6.88 -8.56 -0.05
C PHE A 103 -8.03 -9.00 -1.01
N ARG A 104 -9.26 -9.16 -0.52
CA ARG A 104 -10.40 -9.58 -1.37
C ARG A 104 -10.96 -8.44 -2.25
N THR A 105 -11.66 -8.82 -3.32
CA THR A 105 -12.29 -7.86 -4.27
C THR A 105 -13.76 -7.61 -4.06
N ASN A 106 -14.49 -8.53 -3.43
CA ASN A 106 -15.91 -8.39 -3.12
C ASN A 106 -16.18 -8.71 -1.65
N ASN A 107 -17.14 -8.03 -1.04
CA ASN A 107 -17.73 -8.50 0.20
C ASN A 107 -19.12 -9.04 -0.13
N GLU A 108 -19.20 -10.31 -0.51
CA GLU A 108 -20.51 -10.92 -0.81
C GLU A 108 -21.25 -11.35 0.47
N TYR A 109 -20.52 -11.56 1.58
CA TYR A 109 -21.05 -12.24 2.77
C TYR A 109 -21.46 -11.32 3.93
N VAL A 110 -20.94 -10.09 4.02
CA VAL A 110 -21.20 -9.18 5.15
C VAL A 110 -21.57 -7.80 4.61
N HIS A 111 -22.85 -7.57 4.39
CA HIS A 111 -23.40 -6.36 3.76
C HIS A 111 -23.02 -6.19 2.27
N PRO A 112 -23.97 -5.77 1.41
CA PRO A 112 -23.65 -5.32 0.07
C PRO A 112 -22.91 -3.98 0.17
N THR A 113 -21.62 -4.01 0.50
CA THR A 113 -20.76 -2.83 0.32
C THR A 113 -20.56 -2.66 -1.18
N PRO A 114 -21.00 -1.55 -1.76
CA PRO A 114 -20.87 -1.33 -3.19
C PRO A 114 -19.39 -1.18 -3.52
N THR A 115 -18.89 -2.01 -4.45
CA THR A 115 -17.71 -1.71 -5.27
C THR A 115 -16.49 -1.19 -4.50
N GLY A 116 -15.76 -2.09 -3.83
CA GLY A 116 -14.48 -1.74 -3.18
C GLY A 116 -13.59 -2.97 -3.04
N GLY A 117 -12.29 -2.83 -3.28
CA GLY A 117 -11.35 -3.94 -3.24
C GLY A 117 -10.44 -4.02 -4.47
N LEU A 118 -9.72 -5.13 -4.56
CA LEU A 118 -8.64 -5.36 -5.52
C LEU A 118 -9.11 -5.86 -6.90
N VAL A 119 -10.20 -5.29 -7.43
CA VAL A 119 -10.83 -5.74 -8.69
C VAL A 119 -9.92 -5.58 -9.91
N ALA A 120 -9.01 -4.61 -9.87
CA ALA A 120 -8.05 -4.33 -10.94
C ALA A 120 -6.65 -4.91 -10.66
N LEU A 121 -6.44 -5.56 -9.52
CA LEU A 121 -5.12 -6.01 -9.09
C LEU A 121 -4.56 -7.03 -10.08
N GLU A 122 -3.38 -6.75 -10.60
CA GLU A 122 -2.65 -7.63 -11.51
C GLU A 122 -1.45 -8.30 -10.85
N ARG A 123 -0.82 -7.65 -9.87
CA ARG A 123 0.39 -8.19 -9.25
C ARG A 123 0.62 -7.68 -7.83
N VAL A 124 1.28 -8.52 -7.04
CA VAL A 124 1.81 -8.16 -5.72
C VAL A 124 3.32 -8.37 -5.73
N ILE A 125 4.07 -7.27 -5.61
CA ILE A 125 5.52 -7.26 -5.52
C ILE A 125 5.90 -7.21 -4.04
N GLY A 126 6.92 -7.97 -3.63
CA GLY A 126 7.39 -7.98 -2.24
C GLY A 126 6.49 -8.77 -1.28
N ALA A 127 5.67 -9.70 -1.79
CA ALA A 127 4.83 -10.57 -0.94
C ALA A 127 5.63 -11.42 0.07
N ASP A 128 6.96 -11.49 -0.07
CA ASP A 128 7.85 -12.11 0.91
C ASP A 128 8.09 -11.27 2.17
N TYR A 129 7.69 -10.00 2.17
CA TYR A 129 7.63 -9.16 3.37
C TYR A 129 6.37 -9.39 4.22
N PHE A 130 5.45 -10.25 3.79
CA PHE A 130 4.31 -10.64 4.62
C PHE A 130 4.77 -11.53 5.77
N ASP A 131 4.64 -11.02 6.98
CA ASP A 131 4.97 -11.71 8.22
C ASP A 131 3.69 -12.28 8.84
N PHE A 132 3.58 -13.61 8.77
CA PHE A 132 2.48 -14.41 9.30
C PHE A 132 2.86 -15.10 10.63
N SER A 133 3.96 -14.71 11.28
CA SER A 133 4.48 -15.39 12.47
C SER A 133 3.48 -15.50 13.63
N GLU A 134 2.60 -14.52 13.77
CA GLU A 134 1.53 -14.48 14.78
C GLU A 134 0.13 -14.79 14.20
N THR A 135 0.03 -15.05 12.91
CA THR A 135 -1.24 -15.27 12.21
C THR A 135 -1.66 -16.74 12.27
N THR A 136 -2.94 -16.97 12.52
CA THR A 136 -3.51 -18.33 12.62
C THR A 136 -4.54 -18.63 11.54
N GLN A 137 -5.08 -17.60 10.87
CA GLN A 137 -6.14 -17.71 9.86
C GLN A 137 -5.91 -16.72 8.71
N ILE A 138 -5.88 -17.25 7.48
CA ILE A 138 -5.72 -16.47 6.22
C ILE A 138 -6.71 -16.91 5.14
N ASP A 139 -7.90 -17.35 5.51
CA ASP A 139 -8.92 -17.81 4.57
C ASP A 139 -9.26 -16.72 3.54
N TYR A 140 -9.36 -17.11 2.27
CA TYR A 140 -9.82 -16.24 1.17
C TYR A 140 -9.01 -14.94 1.00
N LEU A 141 -7.71 -14.98 1.30
CA LEU A 141 -6.84 -13.80 1.38
C LEU A 141 -6.95 -12.87 0.15
N PHE A 142 -6.88 -13.42 -1.06
CA PHE A 142 -6.97 -12.70 -2.35
C PHE A 142 -8.26 -13.02 -3.12
N GLN A 143 -9.33 -13.40 -2.41
CA GLN A 143 -10.56 -13.86 -3.07
C GLN A 143 -11.10 -12.85 -4.09
N GLY A 144 -11.41 -13.36 -5.29
CA GLY A 144 -12.02 -12.61 -6.36
C GLY A 144 -11.08 -11.67 -7.10
N ALA A 145 -9.76 -11.72 -6.87
CA ALA A 145 -8.77 -10.97 -7.64
C ALA A 145 -8.61 -11.58 -9.03
N THR A 146 -9.66 -11.46 -9.86
CA THR A 146 -9.77 -12.14 -11.15
C THR A 146 -8.68 -11.73 -12.13
N ASN A 147 -8.10 -10.55 -11.96
CA ASN A 147 -7.02 -10.00 -12.78
C ASN A 147 -5.61 -10.30 -12.24
N LEU A 148 -5.48 -10.91 -11.05
CA LEU A 148 -4.19 -11.19 -10.43
C LEU A 148 -3.44 -12.23 -11.26
N LYS A 149 -2.29 -11.82 -11.81
CA LYS A 149 -1.42 -12.63 -12.67
C LYS A 149 -0.18 -13.12 -11.94
N GLU A 150 0.33 -12.34 -10.99
CA GLU A 150 1.64 -12.58 -10.36
C GLU A 150 1.66 -12.27 -8.86
N ILE A 151 2.07 -13.27 -8.08
CA ILE A 151 2.40 -13.14 -6.65
C ILE A 151 3.39 -14.26 -6.28
N ASP A 152 4.46 -13.91 -5.58
CA ASP A 152 5.44 -14.90 -5.09
C ASP A 152 5.17 -15.27 -3.63
N THR A 153 4.67 -16.49 -3.41
CA THR A 153 4.33 -17.01 -2.07
C THR A 153 5.40 -17.96 -1.51
N ARG A 154 6.52 -18.17 -2.21
CA ARG A 154 7.49 -19.24 -1.88
C ARG A 154 8.16 -19.07 -0.51
N LYS A 155 8.18 -17.85 0.02
CA LYS A 155 8.82 -17.49 1.30
C LYS A 155 7.85 -17.41 2.47
N TRP A 156 6.56 -17.68 2.27
CA TRP A 156 5.58 -17.59 3.35
C TRP A 156 5.82 -18.68 4.40
N ASP A 157 6.05 -18.26 5.65
CA ASP A 157 6.11 -19.16 6.81
C ASP A 157 4.69 -19.34 7.39
N LEU A 158 4.05 -20.46 7.05
CA LEU A 158 2.67 -20.76 7.43
C LEU A 158 2.57 -21.78 8.59
N LYS A 159 3.67 -22.03 9.31
CA LYS A 159 3.75 -23.13 10.31
C LYS A 159 2.78 -22.99 11.49
N HIS A 160 2.31 -21.78 11.78
CA HIS A 160 1.40 -21.48 12.88
C HIS A 160 -0.09 -21.53 12.49
N MET A 161 -0.38 -21.73 11.20
CA MET A 161 -1.74 -21.63 10.67
C MET A 161 -2.62 -22.81 11.08
N THR A 162 -3.83 -22.49 11.51
CA THR A 162 -4.90 -23.46 11.75
C THR A 162 -5.93 -23.47 10.61
N ARG A 163 -6.01 -22.38 9.83
CA ARG A 163 -6.95 -22.22 8.71
C ARG A 163 -6.29 -21.53 7.52
N ILE A 164 -6.17 -22.26 6.43
CA ILE A 164 -5.65 -21.79 5.13
C ILE A 164 -6.58 -22.30 4.02
N ASN A 165 -7.77 -21.71 3.91
CA ASN A 165 -8.72 -22.10 2.89
C ASN A 165 -8.72 -21.10 1.74
N SER A 166 -8.71 -21.61 0.50
CA SER A 166 -9.18 -20.85 -0.66
C SER A 166 -8.50 -19.49 -0.88
N LEU A 167 -7.19 -19.36 -0.57
CA LEU A 167 -6.42 -18.10 -0.66
C LEU A 167 -6.64 -17.34 -1.97
N PHE A 168 -6.62 -18.07 -3.07
CA PHE A 168 -6.74 -17.56 -4.44
C PHE A 168 -8.08 -17.96 -5.09
N ASN A 169 -9.14 -18.12 -4.30
CA ASN A 169 -10.46 -18.40 -4.83
C ASN A 169 -10.88 -17.30 -5.83
N ASN A 170 -11.35 -17.72 -7.00
CA ASN A 170 -11.72 -16.82 -8.09
C ASN A 170 -10.58 -15.90 -8.61
N CYS A 171 -9.31 -16.28 -8.43
CA CYS A 171 -8.16 -15.65 -9.10
C CYS A 171 -7.91 -16.32 -10.46
N TRP A 172 -8.76 -16.04 -11.45
CA TRP A 172 -8.73 -16.78 -12.72
C TRP A 172 -7.53 -16.47 -13.63
N SER A 173 -6.88 -15.33 -13.45
CA SER A 173 -5.70 -14.94 -14.23
C SER A 173 -4.37 -15.41 -13.64
N LEU A 174 -4.38 -16.03 -12.46
CA LEU A 174 -3.16 -16.42 -11.77
C LEU A 174 -2.56 -17.62 -12.49
N ALA A 175 -1.36 -17.44 -13.06
CA ALA A 175 -0.62 -18.54 -13.68
C ALA A 175 -0.15 -19.52 -12.61
N SER A 176 -0.17 -20.83 -12.92
CA SER A 176 0.32 -21.87 -12.02
C SER A 176 1.84 -21.90 -11.92
#